data_AF-A0A062VD67-F1
#
_entry.id   AF-A0A062VD67-F1
#
_cell.length_a   1.000
_cell.length_b   1.000
_cell.length_c   1.000
_cell.angle_alpha   90.00
_cell.angle_beta   90.00
_cell.angle_gamma   90.00
#
_symmetry.space_group_name_H-M   'P 1'
#
loop_
_entity.id
_entity.type
_entity.pdbx_description
1 polymer ?
#
loop_
_entity_poly.entity_id
_entity_poly.type
_entity_poly.pdbx_seq_one_letter_code
_entity_poly.pdbx_strand_id
1 'polypeptide(L)'
;MSQATPQHRAIADYLTDAFGGEIRVMGQSYHDGLSVNVLVSSGAPEGDYLSCSTIGLSDRELVLEDEPMGFGVELCGALYADEMPFVEMLADIAHEVQTGEWSIGLGTILPDVVQAYFPGSTMQHLLLVHPFFWDEDFGVFEQDGRKTVWLQIIPISGSEFELAEEEGLEALEEKLEASGADVFDLLRAPVV
;
A
#
# COMPACT_ATOMS: atom_id res chain seq x y z
N MET A 1 -21.85 2.36 -6.56
CA MET A 1 -20.81 3.40 -6.79
C MET A 1 -21.10 4.56 -5.86
N SER A 2 -20.34 4.67 -4.76
CA SER A 2 -20.26 5.91 -3.99
C SER A 2 -19.83 7.04 -4.93
N GLN A 3 -20.47 8.21 -4.88
CA GLN A 3 -20.01 9.35 -5.68
C GLN A 3 -18.69 9.86 -5.08
N ALA A 4 -17.67 10.08 -5.93
CA ALA A 4 -16.40 10.64 -5.50
C ALA A 4 -16.62 11.95 -4.72
N THR A 5 -16.12 12.00 -3.49
CA THR A 5 -16.21 13.20 -2.65
C THR A 5 -15.20 14.26 -3.09
N PRO A 6 -15.32 15.52 -2.65
CA PRO A 6 -14.26 16.52 -2.85
C PRO A 6 -12.90 16.06 -2.29
N GLN A 7 -12.90 15.38 -1.14
CA GLN A 7 -11.69 14.81 -0.53
C GLN A 7 -11.05 13.75 -1.44
N HIS A 8 -11.85 12.82 -1.98
CA HIS A 8 -11.36 11.78 -2.89
C HIS A 8 -10.71 12.36 -4.14
N ARG A 9 -11.29 13.45 -4.69
CA ARG A 9 -10.69 14.15 -5.84
C ARG A 9 -9.37 14.81 -5.48
N ALA A 10 -9.29 15.45 -4.32
CA ALA A 10 -8.05 16.11 -3.90
C ALA A 10 -6.93 15.10 -3.60
N ILE A 11 -7.28 13.94 -3.02
CA ILE A 11 -6.35 12.81 -2.87
C ILE A 11 -5.89 12.32 -4.25
N ALA A 12 -6.79 12.16 -5.22
CA ALA A 12 -6.42 11.75 -6.56
C ALA A 12 -5.51 12.77 -7.26
N ASP A 13 -5.74 14.07 -7.07
CA ASP A 13 -4.89 15.13 -7.59
C ASP A 13 -3.48 15.09 -6.93
N TYR A 14 -3.43 14.95 -5.60
CA TYR A 14 -2.17 14.77 -4.85
C TYR A 14 -1.36 13.55 -5.34
N LEU A 15 -2.03 12.42 -5.55
CA LEU A 15 -1.42 11.21 -6.09
C LEU A 15 -0.98 11.37 -7.56
N THR A 16 -1.73 12.11 -8.37
CA THR A 16 -1.37 12.40 -9.77
C THR A 16 -0.06 13.19 -9.83
N ASP A 17 0.08 14.20 -8.97
CA ASP A 17 1.31 15.00 -8.88
C ASP A 17 2.50 14.16 -8.36
N ALA A 18 2.27 13.30 -7.35
CA ALA A 18 3.32 12.48 -6.75
C ALA A 18 3.76 11.29 -7.60
N PHE A 19 2.81 10.57 -8.21
CA PHE A 19 3.11 9.37 -8.98
C PHE A 19 3.53 9.72 -10.41
N GLY A 20 3.04 10.83 -10.98
CA GLY A 20 3.23 11.14 -12.39
C GLY A 20 2.58 10.10 -13.32
N GLY A 21 3.03 10.02 -14.57
CA GLY A 21 2.58 8.98 -15.51
C GLY A 21 1.13 9.12 -16.02
N GLU A 22 0.62 8.06 -16.65
CA GLU A 22 -0.79 7.98 -17.06
C GLU A 22 -1.64 7.46 -15.90
N ILE A 23 -2.60 8.28 -15.47
CA ILE A 23 -3.43 8.02 -14.30
C ILE A 23 -4.80 7.45 -14.69
N ARG A 24 -5.24 6.47 -13.91
CA ARG A 24 -6.61 5.92 -13.96
C ARG A 24 -7.07 5.53 -12.56
N VAL A 25 -8.39 5.53 -12.36
CA VAL A 25 -9.01 5.11 -11.09
C VAL A 25 -9.91 3.91 -11.36
N MET A 26 -9.68 2.83 -10.63
CA MET A 26 -10.41 1.57 -10.72
C MET A 26 -11.19 1.36 -9.43
N GLY A 27 -12.49 1.07 -9.54
CA GLY A 27 -13.35 0.84 -8.38
C GLY A 27 -13.67 -0.65 -8.22
N GLN A 28 -13.44 -1.20 -7.04
CA GLN A 28 -13.89 -2.53 -6.63
C GLN A 28 -15.11 -2.40 -5.72
N SER A 29 -16.12 -3.25 -5.92
CA SER A 29 -17.36 -3.24 -5.13
C SER A 29 -17.57 -4.59 -4.46
N TYR A 30 -17.91 -4.56 -3.18
CA TYR A 30 -18.06 -5.75 -2.33
C TYR A 30 -19.52 -6.05 -2.01
N HIS A 31 -19.79 -7.27 -1.57
CA HIS A 31 -21.16 -7.74 -1.30
C HIS A 31 -21.86 -7.03 -0.13
N ASP A 32 -21.09 -6.45 0.79
CA ASP A 32 -21.59 -5.65 1.91
C ASP A 32 -21.96 -4.21 1.51
N GLY A 33 -21.75 -3.84 0.25
CA GLY A 33 -22.06 -2.52 -0.31
C GLY A 33 -20.93 -1.51 -0.17
N LEU A 34 -19.79 -1.88 0.44
CA LEU A 34 -18.58 -1.07 0.41
C LEU A 34 -17.93 -1.10 -0.99
N SER A 35 -17.13 -0.08 -1.26
CA SER A 35 -16.34 0.00 -2.47
C SER A 35 -15.02 0.68 -2.19
N VAL A 36 -13.93 0.13 -2.73
CA VAL A 36 -12.60 0.72 -2.65
C VAL A 36 -12.23 1.21 -4.05
N ASN A 37 -11.74 2.45 -4.14
CA ASN A 37 -11.13 2.95 -5.36
C ASN A 37 -9.62 2.80 -5.25
N VAL A 38 -8.96 2.43 -6.34
CA VAL A 38 -7.51 2.36 -6.45
C VAL A 38 -7.11 3.23 -7.64
N LEU A 39 -6.29 4.24 -7.38
CA LEU A 39 -5.58 4.97 -8.41
C LEU A 39 -4.40 4.12 -8.89
N VAL A 40 -4.23 4.06 -10.20
CA VAL A 40 -3.10 3.41 -10.85
C VAL A 40 -2.38 4.43 -11.71
N SER A 41 -1.07 4.46 -11.59
CA SER A 41 -0.13 5.15 -12.48
C SER A 41 0.80 4.15 -13.12
N SER A 42 0.99 4.25 -14.44
CA SER A 42 2.05 3.54 -15.14
C SER A 42 3.22 4.46 -15.44
N GLY A 43 4.43 4.02 -15.10
CA GLY A 43 5.67 4.54 -15.70
C GLY A 43 6.37 5.71 -15.00
N ALA A 44 6.13 5.95 -13.71
CA ALA A 44 6.83 7.01 -12.97
C ALA A 44 7.01 6.65 -11.47
N PRO A 45 8.17 7.00 -10.85
CA PRO A 45 9.17 7.96 -11.34
C PRO A 45 10.12 7.53 -12.49
N GLU A 46 10.39 6.24 -12.72
CA GLU A 46 11.23 5.69 -13.82
C GLU A 46 11.01 4.16 -14.01
N GLY A 47 10.41 3.68 -15.11
CA GLY A 47 10.47 2.24 -15.49
C GLY A 47 9.13 1.57 -15.80
N ASP A 48 9.09 0.23 -15.79
CA ASP A 48 7.93 -0.60 -16.13
C ASP A 48 7.03 -0.94 -14.91
N TYR A 49 7.23 -0.28 -13.78
CA TYR A 49 6.40 -0.53 -12.60
C TYR A 49 5.05 0.21 -12.65
N LEU A 50 4.08 -0.43 -12.00
CA LEU A 50 2.77 0.14 -11.73
C LEU A 50 2.77 0.70 -10.32
N SER A 51 2.55 2.00 -10.16
CA SER A 51 2.28 2.61 -8.86
C SER A 51 0.79 2.60 -8.60
N CYS A 52 0.37 2.06 -7.46
CA CYS A 52 -1.03 2.01 -7.07
C CYS A 52 -1.23 2.64 -5.69
N SER A 53 -2.38 3.28 -5.48
CA SER A 53 -2.78 3.76 -4.16
C SER A 53 -4.28 3.71 -3.98
N THR A 54 -4.73 3.39 -2.78
CA THR A 54 -6.16 3.41 -2.43
C THR A 54 -6.66 4.85 -2.35
N ILE A 55 -7.97 5.02 -2.57
CA ILE A 55 -8.70 6.27 -2.35
C ILE A 55 -9.98 5.96 -1.59
N GLY A 56 -10.11 6.56 -0.41
CA GLY A 56 -11.25 6.45 0.48
C GLY A 56 -11.04 5.53 1.69
N LEU A 57 -9.87 4.89 1.84
CA LEU A 57 -9.53 4.21 3.10
C LEU A 57 -9.43 5.25 4.24
N SER A 58 -8.93 6.44 3.91
CA SER A 58 -8.78 7.55 4.85
C SER A 58 -10.10 8.23 5.26
N ASP A 59 -11.24 7.81 4.71
CA ASP A 59 -12.55 8.32 5.14
C ASP A 59 -12.85 7.97 6.60
N ARG A 60 -12.16 6.95 7.13
CA ARG A 60 -12.14 6.59 8.53
C ARG A 60 -10.81 6.99 9.16
N GLU A 61 -10.90 7.43 10.40
CA GLU A 61 -9.73 7.69 11.23
C GLU A 61 -9.02 6.37 11.52
N LEU A 62 -7.69 6.39 11.43
CA LEU A 62 -6.86 5.28 11.86
C LEU A 62 -7.03 5.09 13.36
N VAL A 63 -7.29 3.86 13.77
CA VAL A 63 -7.36 3.46 15.18
C VAL A 63 -6.22 2.47 15.43
N LEU A 64 -5.36 2.78 16.40
CA LEU A 64 -4.27 1.90 16.84
C LEU A 64 -4.48 1.60 18.32
N GLU A 65 -4.49 0.32 18.69
CA GLU A 65 -4.70 -0.10 20.09
C GLU A 65 -5.94 0.54 20.75
N ASP A 66 -7.05 0.58 20.00
CA ASP A 66 -8.32 1.24 20.38
C ASP A 66 -8.27 2.77 20.54
N GLU A 67 -7.17 3.42 20.18
CA GLU A 67 -7.01 4.88 20.23
C GLU A 67 -7.09 5.51 18.83
N PRO A 68 -8.02 6.46 18.60
CA PRO A 68 -8.09 7.21 17.35
C PRO A 68 -6.89 8.15 17.18
N MET A 69 -6.26 8.12 16.01
CA MET A 69 -4.98 8.79 15.78
C MET A 69 -5.06 10.25 15.30
N GLY A 70 -6.25 10.74 14.98
CA GLY A 70 -6.49 12.08 14.45
C GLY A 70 -6.28 12.23 12.95
N PHE A 71 -6.01 11.13 12.23
CA PHE A 71 -5.77 11.12 10.78
C PHE A 71 -6.26 9.81 10.16
N GLY A 72 -6.61 9.85 8.87
CA GLY A 72 -6.91 8.66 8.08
C GLY A 72 -5.66 8.11 7.39
N VAL A 73 -5.73 6.87 6.92
CA VAL A 73 -4.63 6.20 6.20
C VAL A 73 -5.06 5.78 4.80
N GLU A 74 -4.14 5.88 3.84
CA GLU A 74 -4.23 5.22 2.54
C GLU A 74 -3.05 4.25 2.38
N LEU A 75 -3.22 3.24 1.54
CA LEU A 75 -2.14 2.35 1.11
C LEU A 75 -1.56 2.82 -0.22
N CYS A 76 -0.26 2.66 -0.41
CA CYS A 76 0.39 2.79 -1.71
C CYS A 76 1.42 1.69 -1.94
N GLY A 77 1.81 1.47 -3.19
CA GLY A 77 2.90 0.58 -3.55
C GLY A 77 3.29 0.70 -5.01
N ALA A 78 4.44 0.16 -5.38
CA ALA A 78 4.85 -0.01 -6.76
C ALA A 78 5.35 -1.44 -6.97
N LEU A 79 5.03 -2.07 -8.11
CA LEU A 79 5.42 -3.46 -8.42
C LEU A 79 5.67 -3.66 -9.92
N TYR A 80 6.57 -4.60 -10.26
CA TYR A 80 6.60 -5.20 -11.61
C TYR A 80 5.54 -6.30 -11.70
N ALA A 81 4.29 -5.88 -11.89
CA ALA A 81 3.15 -6.77 -11.80
C ALA A 81 2.14 -6.50 -12.91
N ASP A 82 1.28 -7.49 -13.15
CA ASP A 82 0.03 -7.25 -13.87
C ASP A 82 -0.85 -6.32 -13.03
N GLU A 83 -1.50 -5.35 -13.70
CA GLU A 83 -2.29 -4.34 -13.01
C GLU A 83 -3.45 -4.92 -12.21
N MET A 84 -4.30 -5.72 -12.88
CA MET A 84 -5.57 -6.16 -12.29
C MET A 84 -5.34 -6.91 -10.97
N PRO A 85 -4.43 -7.90 -10.87
CA PRO A 85 -4.11 -8.53 -9.60
C PRO A 85 -3.58 -7.57 -8.54
N PHE A 86 -2.79 -6.56 -8.92
CA PHE A 86 -2.28 -5.58 -7.95
C PHE A 86 -3.40 -4.68 -7.39
N VAL A 87 -4.27 -4.19 -8.29
CA VAL A 87 -5.45 -3.39 -7.93
C VAL A 87 -6.38 -4.17 -7.02
N GLU A 88 -6.67 -5.43 -7.35
CA GLU A 88 -7.53 -6.31 -6.54
C GLU A 88 -6.91 -6.56 -5.16
N MET A 89 -5.61 -6.85 -5.09
CA MET A 89 -4.90 -7.03 -3.82
C MET A 89 -5.02 -5.80 -2.91
N LEU A 90 -4.71 -4.61 -3.40
CA LEU A 90 -4.80 -3.39 -2.60
C LEU A 90 -6.24 -3.07 -2.18
N ALA A 91 -7.20 -3.30 -3.08
CA ALA A 91 -8.60 -3.06 -2.80
C ALA A 91 -9.11 -3.99 -1.68
N ASP A 92 -8.77 -5.28 -1.73
CA ASP A 92 -9.20 -6.25 -0.71
C ASP A 92 -8.55 -5.96 0.63
N ILE A 93 -7.25 -5.62 0.68
CA ILE A 93 -6.60 -5.21 1.94
C ILE A 93 -7.30 -3.99 2.54
N ALA A 94 -7.59 -2.97 1.74
CA ALA A 94 -8.30 -1.78 2.22
C ALA A 94 -9.73 -2.09 2.65
N HIS A 95 -10.41 -3.02 1.98
CA HIS A 95 -11.73 -3.48 2.37
C HIS A 95 -11.70 -4.17 3.74
N GLU A 96 -10.75 -5.08 3.99
CA GLU A 96 -10.57 -5.75 5.28
C GLU A 96 -10.26 -4.77 6.43
N VAL A 97 -9.52 -3.69 6.14
CA VAL A 97 -9.29 -2.60 7.09
C VAL A 97 -10.56 -1.78 7.32
N GLN A 98 -11.35 -1.51 6.28
CA GLN A 98 -12.63 -0.79 6.40
C GLN A 98 -13.70 -1.59 7.14
N THR A 99 -13.71 -2.91 7.04
CA THR A 99 -14.62 -3.79 7.80
C THR A 99 -14.17 -4.00 9.24
N GLY A 100 -12.90 -3.68 9.54
CA GLY A 100 -12.31 -3.82 10.87
C GLY A 100 -11.78 -5.22 11.17
N GLU A 101 -11.66 -6.07 10.14
CA GLU A 101 -11.02 -7.38 10.27
C GLU A 101 -9.51 -7.20 10.47
N TRP A 102 -8.90 -6.21 9.81
CA TRP A 102 -7.47 -5.89 9.96
C TRP A 102 -7.22 -4.51 10.59
N SER A 103 -6.25 -4.46 11.49
CA SER A 103 -5.64 -3.23 12.00
C SER A 103 -4.27 -3.05 11.37
N ILE A 104 -3.99 -1.87 10.84
CA ILE A 104 -2.73 -1.57 10.15
C ILE A 104 -2.02 -0.36 10.76
N GLY A 105 -0.69 -0.36 10.70
CA GLY A 105 0.17 0.73 11.12
C GLY A 105 1.57 0.57 10.52
N LEU A 106 2.48 1.48 10.88
CA LEU A 106 3.89 1.33 10.52
C LEU A 106 4.47 0.07 11.14
N GLY A 107 5.22 -0.68 10.35
CA GLY A 107 5.82 -1.96 10.74
C GLY A 107 4.84 -3.14 10.74
N THR A 108 3.56 -2.94 10.43
CA THR A 108 2.63 -4.07 10.30
C THR A 108 3.06 -4.96 9.15
N ILE A 109 3.13 -6.28 9.40
CA ILE A 109 3.30 -7.30 8.35
C ILE A 109 1.94 -7.96 8.10
N LEU A 110 1.49 -7.95 6.86
CA LEU A 110 0.28 -8.60 6.38
C LEU A 110 0.63 -9.98 5.81
N PRO A 111 0.29 -11.08 6.50
CA PRO A 111 0.81 -12.38 6.14
C PRO A 111 0.03 -13.05 5.00
N ASP A 112 0.74 -13.64 4.04
CA ASP A 112 0.20 -14.50 2.97
C ASP A 112 -0.84 -13.82 2.06
N VAL A 113 -0.79 -12.50 1.97
CA VAL A 113 -1.75 -11.70 1.19
C VAL A 113 -1.40 -11.66 -0.30
N VAL A 114 -0.14 -11.94 -0.66
CA VAL A 114 0.34 -11.84 -2.04
C VAL A 114 -0.07 -13.05 -2.88
N GLN A 115 -0.08 -14.25 -2.28
CA GLN A 115 -0.22 -15.52 -3.02
C GLN A 115 -1.57 -15.70 -3.69
N ALA A 116 -2.64 -15.08 -3.17
CA ALA A 116 -3.96 -15.13 -3.77
C ALA A 116 -4.03 -14.42 -5.15
N TYR A 117 -3.17 -13.41 -5.37
CA TYR A 117 -3.15 -12.57 -6.56
C TYR A 117 -1.98 -12.90 -7.49
N PHE A 118 -0.84 -13.26 -6.92
CA PHE A 118 0.39 -13.58 -7.64
C PHE A 118 0.86 -15.00 -7.30
N PRO A 119 0.14 -16.04 -7.77
CA PRO A 119 0.51 -17.42 -7.49
C PRO A 119 1.90 -17.73 -8.07
N GLY A 120 2.80 -18.20 -7.21
CA GLY A 120 4.20 -18.46 -7.59
C GLY A 120 5.16 -17.31 -7.32
N SER A 121 4.69 -16.21 -6.74
CA SER A 121 5.55 -15.17 -6.16
C SER A 121 6.47 -15.76 -5.09
N THR A 122 7.74 -15.32 -5.07
CA THR A 122 8.68 -15.62 -3.98
C THR A 122 8.33 -14.80 -2.74
N MET A 123 7.82 -13.58 -2.93
CA MET A 123 7.31 -12.72 -1.86
C MET A 123 5.88 -13.14 -1.49
N GLN A 124 5.63 -13.38 -0.21
CA GLN A 124 4.38 -13.96 0.29
C GLN A 124 3.59 -12.97 1.15
N HIS A 125 4.30 -12.10 1.87
CA HIS A 125 3.74 -11.15 2.83
C HIS A 125 4.00 -9.72 2.36
N LEU A 126 3.32 -8.75 2.99
CA LEU A 126 3.58 -7.32 2.78
C LEU A 126 3.98 -6.67 4.09
N LEU A 127 5.10 -5.94 4.13
CA LEU A 127 5.48 -5.04 5.21
C LEU A 127 4.96 -3.63 4.92
N LEU A 128 4.41 -2.94 5.92
CA LEU A 128 3.97 -1.56 5.82
C LEU A 128 5.03 -0.59 6.37
N VAL A 129 5.51 0.31 5.51
CA VAL A 129 6.57 1.29 5.85
C VAL A 129 6.16 2.71 5.49
N HIS A 130 6.97 3.68 5.89
CA HIS A 130 6.86 5.03 5.35
C HIS A 130 7.14 5.04 3.84
N PRO A 131 6.37 5.80 3.04
CA PRO A 131 6.69 5.94 1.63
C PRO A 131 8.08 6.51 1.42
N PHE A 132 8.83 5.92 0.49
CA PHE A 132 10.19 6.36 0.16
C PHE A 132 10.52 6.27 -1.34
N PHE A 133 9.61 5.75 -2.17
CA PHE A 133 9.85 5.60 -3.61
C PHE A 133 9.56 6.85 -4.44
N TRP A 134 8.62 7.68 -3.99
CA TRP A 134 8.22 8.91 -4.67
C TRP A 134 8.96 10.10 -4.08
N ASP A 135 8.53 11.32 -4.42
CA ASP A 135 9.11 12.56 -3.90
C ASP A 135 9.27 12.53 -2.37
N GLU A 136 10.34 13.15 -1.83
CA GLU A 136 10.62 13.20 -0.40
C GLU A 136 9.46 13.85 0.40
N ASP A 137 8.66 14.70 -0.24
CA ASP A 137 7.48 15.34 0.35
C ASP A 137 6.20 14.46 0.27
N PHE A 138 6.28 13.26 -0.33
CA PHE A 138 5.15 12.33 -0.43
C PHE A 138 4.88 11.61 0.90
N GLY A 139 3.59 11.39 1.19
CA GLY A 139 3.13 10.52 2.28
C GLY A 139 2.33 11.22 3.36
N VAL A 140 2.15 12.55 3.28
CA VAL A 140 1.25 13.32 4.14
C VAL A 140 0.47 14.34 3.31
N PHE A 141 -0.85 14.31 3.42
CA PHE A 141 -1.74 15.25 2.78
C PHE A 141 -2.74 15.83 3.79
N GLU A 142 -2.97 17.13 3.75
CA GLU A 142 -3.96 17.79 4.60
C GLU A 142 -4.87 18.70 3.77
N GLN A 143 -6.18 18.52 3.93
CA GLN A 143 -7.20 19.37 3.32
C GLN A 143 -8.35 19.56 4.29
N ASP A 144 -8.82 20.80 4.43
CA ASP A 144 -9.97 21.15 5.29
C ASP A 144 -9.86 20.61 6.73
N GLY A 145 -8.62 20.57 7.27
CA GLY A 145 -8.32 20.06 8.61
C GLY A 145 -8.38 18.53 8.75
N ARG A 146 -8.51 17.79 7.64
CA ARG A 146 -8.39 16.33 7.60
C ARG A 146 -7.01 15.96 7.11
N LYS A 147 -6.26 15.25 7.97
CA LYS A 147 -4.95 14.69 7.64
C LYS A 147 -5.11 13.26 7.11
N THR A 148 -4.43 12.97 6.02
CA THR A 148 -4.27 11.65 5.42
C THR A 148 -2.79 11.32 5.39
N VAL A 149 -2.44 10.10 5.79
CA VAL A 149 -1.07 9.57 5.70
C VAL A 149 -1.05 8.32 4.84
N TRP A 150 0.10 8.01 4.24
CA TRP A 150 0.26 6.80 3.44
C TRP A 150 1.15 5.78 4.15
N LEU A 151 0.78 4.52 4.03
CA LEU A 151 1.65 3.38 4.30
C LEU A 151 1.99 2.71 2.98
N GLN A 152 3.28 2.57 2.72
CA GLN A 152 3.79 1.89 1.52
C GLN A 152 3.89 0.40 1.80
N ILE A 153 3.38 -0.42 0.88
CA ILE A 153 3.54 -1.87 0.93
C ILE A 153 4.91 -2.28 0.35
N ILE A 154 5.60 -3.17 1.05
CA ILE A 154 6.85 -3.79 0.61
C ILE A 154 6.68 -5.30 0.63
N PRO A 155 6.71 -5.99 -0.52
CA PRO A 155 6.70 -7.45 -0.57
C PRO A 155 7.91 -8.07 0.11
N ILE A 156 7.65 -9.02 1.01
CA ILE A 156 8.67 -9.80 1.71
C ILE A 156 8.38 -11.30 1.60
N SER A 157 9.44 -12.10 1.59
CA SER A 157 9.39 -13.56 1.60
C SER A 157 9.08 -14.12 3.00
N GLY A 158 8.76 -15.42 3.06
CA GLY A 158 8.57 -16.12 4.33
C GLY A 158 9.79 -16.05 5.25
N SER A 159 11.01 -16.22 4.73
CA SER A 159 12.24 -16.13 5.54
C SER A 159 12.55 -14.71 6.03
N GLU A 160 12.14 -13.69 5.28
CA GLU A 160 12.24 -12.28 5.71
C GLU A 160 11.23 -11.96 6.80
N PHE A 161 10.01 -12.51 6.71
CA PHE A 161 9.03 -12.42 7.79
C PHE A 161 9.52 -13.15 9.05
N GLU A 162 10.06 -14.37 8.92
CA GLU A 162 10.66 -15.12 10.03
C GLU A 162 11.78 -14.31 10.71
N LEU A 163 12.66 -13.68 9.94
CA LEU A 163 13.68 -12.80 10.50
C LEU A 163 13.07 -11.61 11.26
N ALA A 164 12.04 -10.96 10.71
CA ALA A 164 11.38 -9.84 11.39
C ALA A 164 10.75 -10.26 12.72
N GLU A 165 10.21 -11.47 12.82
CA GLU A 165 9.68 -12.04 14.06
C GLU A 165 10.78 -12.39 15.07
N GLU A 166 11.93 -12.91 14.60
CA GLU A 166 13.02 -13.39 15.45
C GLU A 166 13.98 -12.27 15.92
N GLU A 167 14.32 -11.36 15.02
CA GLU A 167 15.35 -10.32 15.22
C GLU A 167 14.79 -8.89 15.19
N GLY A 168 13.52 -8.72 14.80
CA GLY A 168 12.84 -7.43 14.70
C GLY A 168 12.90 -6.80 13.31
N LEU A 169 12.04 -5.80 13.09
CA LEU A 169 11.93 -5.10 11.80
C LEU A 169 13.22 -4.38 11.38
N GLU A 170 13.94 -3.79 12.34
CA GLU A 170 15.20 -3.08 12.07
C GLU A 170 16.24 -4.00 11.41
N ALA A 171 16.31 -5.27 11.84
CA ALA A 171 17.22 -6.26 11.26
C ALA A 171 16.84 -6.62 9.81
N LEU A 172 15.54 -6.66 9.50
CA LEU A 172 15.05 -6.87 8.15
C LEU A 172 15.33 -5.66 7.25
N GLU A 173 15.05 -4.45 7.74
CA GLU A 173 15.31 -3.20 7.02
C GLU A 173 16.79 -3.05 6.67
N GLU A 174 17.70 -3.33 7.62
CA GLU A 174 19.15 -3.28 7.37
C GLU A 174 19.57 -4.27 6.28
N LYS A 175 19.02 -5.49 6.25
CA LYS A 175 19.34 -6.48 5.21
C LYS A 175 18.78 -6.10 3.84
N LEU A 176 17.56 -5.58 3.77
CA LEU A 176 16.96 -5.11 2.52
C LEU A 176 17.80 -3.98 1.92
N GLU A 177 18.22 -3.02 2.74
CA GLU A 177 19.07 -1.91 2.32
C GLU A 177 20.47 -2.39 1.91
N ALA A 178 21.15 -3.16 2.76
CA ALA A 178 22.52 -3.61 2.52
C ALA A 178 22.66 -4.53 1.29
N SER A 179 21.61 -5.28 0.96
CA SER A 179 21.59 -6.14 -0.24
C SER A 179 21.23 -5.39 -1.52
N GLY A 180 20.71 -4.17 -1.42
CA GLY A 180 20.16 -3.43 -2.57
C GLY A 180 18.98 -4.17 -3.20
N ALA A 181 18.11 -4.77 -2.38
CA ALA A 181 17.00 -5.57 -2.86
C ALA A 181 16.05 -4.77 -3.75
N ASP A 182 15.69 -5.34 -4.90
CA ASP A 182 14.66 -4.78 -5.77
C ASP A 182 13.27 -5.11 -5.22
N VAL A 183 12.84 -4.34 -4.22
CA VAL A 183 11.57 -4.53 -3.50
C VAL A 183 10.31 -4.44 -4.36
N PHE A 184 10.42 -4.09 -5.65
CA PHE A 184 9.32 -4.12 -6.62
C PHE A 184 9.14 -5.48 -7.29
N ASP A 185 10.18 -6.33 -7.25
CA ASP A 185 10.20 -7.64 -7.89
C ASP A 185 9.67 -8.73 -6.94
N LEU A 186 8.46 -9.20 -7.22
CA LEU A 186 7.81 -10.30 -6.50
C LEU A 186 8.57 -11.64 -6.62
N LEU A 187 9.46 -11.78 -7.60
CA LEU A 187 10.24 -12.99 -7.87
C LEU A 187 11.67 -12.91 -7.36
N ARG A 188 12.09 -11.80 -6.74
CA ARG A 188 13.44 -11.64 -6.21
C ARG A 188 13.81 -12.74 -5.22
N ALA A 189 15.11 -12.99 -5.09
CA ALA A 189 15.61 -13.85 -4.02
C ALA A 189 15.41 -13.16 -2.65
N PRO A 190 15.12 -13.92 -1.57
CA PRO A 190 15.16 -13.42 -0.21
C PRO A 190 16.56 -12.86 0.17
N VAL A 191 16.59 -11.91 1.10
CA VAL A 191 17.84 -11.30 1.60
C VAL A 191 18.41 -11.94 2.87
N VAL A 192 17.78 -13.03 3.32
CA VAL A 192 18.15 -13.79 4.52
C VAL A 192 18.98 -15.02 4.18
#